data_AF-C8BZI3-F1
#
_entry.id   AF-C8BZI3-F1
#
_cell.length_a   1.000
_cell.length_b   1.000
_cell.length_c   1.000
_cell.angle_alpha   90.00
_cell.angle_beta   90.00
_cell.angle_gamma   90.00
#
_symmetry.space_group_name_H-M   'P 1'
#
loop_
_entity.id
_entity.type
_entity.pdbx_description
1 polymer ?
#
loop_
_entity_poly.entity_id
_entity_poly.type
_entity_poly.pdbx_seq_one_letter_code
_entity_poly.pdbx_strand_id
1 'polypeptide(L)'
;GQFKPVSWKRAFDEMEKHIKAALKVGGPEAIGVFGSGQYTIQEGYAAAKMMKAGFRANGIDPNARHCMASAVAGFMQTFGIDEPAGCYDDIEITDTIVTWGA
;
A
#
# COMPACT_ATOMS: atom_id res chain seq x y z
N GLY A 1 27.92 2.17 7.47
CA GLY A 1 28.85 2.38 6.34
C GLY A 1 28.33 3.48 5.43
N GLN A 2 29.11 3.95 4.46
CA GLN A 2 28.68 4.91 3.43
C GLN A 2 28.06 4.20 2.22
N PHE A 3 27.09 4.82 1.54
CA PHE A 3 26.48 4.26 0.32
C PHE A 3 27.50 4.13 -0.82
N LYS A 4 27.36 3.06 -1.61
CA LYS A 4 28.22 2.79 -2.76
C LYS A 4 27.37 2.28 -3.93
N PRO A 5 27.73 2.63 -5.19
CA PRO A 5 27.12 2.01 -6.36
C PRO A 5 27.40 0.50 -6.39
N VAL A 6 26.38 -0.29 -6.74
CA VAL A 6 26.47 -1.75 -6.90
C VAL A 6 25.62 -2.18 -8.09
N SER A 7 25.90 -3.37 -8.64
CA SER A 7 25.01 -3.96 -9.66
C SER A 7 23.70 -4.44 -9.04
N TRP A 8 22.65 -4.54 -9.86
CA TRP A 8 21.38 -5.12 -9.45
C TRP A 8 21.51 -6.52 -8.87
N LYS A 9 22.33 -7.38 -9.49
CA LYS A 9 22.60 -8.72 -8.96
C LYS A 9 23.14 -8.65 -7.54
N ARG A 10 24.13 -7.78 -7.29
CA ARG A 10 24.73 -7.65 -5.96
C ARG A 10 23.73 -7.13 -4.92
N ALA A 11 22.87 -6.18 -5.30
CA ALA A 11 21.83 -5.68 -4.42
C ALA A 11 20.82 -6.78 -4.04
N PHE A 12 20.34 -7.56 -5.02
CA PHE A 12 19.44 -8.67 -4.76
C PHE A 12 20.08 -9.80 -3.95
N ASP A 13 21.35 -10.13 -4.18
CA ASP A 13 22.07 -11.14 -3.38
C ASP A 13 22.08 -10.76 -1.88
N GLU A 14 22.25 -9.47 -1.55
CA GLU A 14 22.18 -9.01 -0.16
C GLU A 14 20.75 -8.99 0.39
N MET A 15 19.77 -8.54 -0.40
CA MET A 15 18.35 -8.59 0.01
C MET A 15 17.89 -10.02 0.31
N GLU A 16 18.23 -10.98 -0.56
CA GLU A 16 17.89 -12.40 -0.40
C GLU A 16 18.47 -12.97 0.89
N LYS A 17 19.76 -12.72 1.15
CA LYS A 17 20.45 -13.17 2.37
C LYS A 17 19.72 -12.70 3.63
N HIS A 18 19.36 -11.42 3.70
CA HIS A 18 18.72 -10.83 4.88
C HIS A 18 17.25 -11.26 5.02
N ILE A 19 16.50 -11.30 3.92
CA ILE A 19 15.10 -11.78 3.94
C ILE A 19 15.05 -13.25 4.38
N LYS A 20 15.91 -14.13 3.84
CA LYS A 20 15.96 -15.54 4.26
C LYS A 20 16.33 -15.69 5.73
N ALA A 21 17.26 -14.89 6.24
CA ALA A 21 17.62 -14.90 7.66
C ALA A 21 16.45 -14.45 8.55
N ALA A 22 15.74 -13.38 8.18
CA ALA A 22 14.56 -12.90 8.90
C ALA A 22 13.45 -13.95 8.91
N LEU A 23 13.12 -14.52 7.74
CA LEU A 23 12.11 -15.57 7.59
C LEU A 23 12.45 -16.83 8.40
N LYS A 24 13.74 -17.22 8.49
CA LYS A 24 14.17 -18.38 9.29
C LYS A 24 13.93 -18.19 10.78
N VAL A 25 14.07 -16.95 11.28
CA VAL A 25 13.98 -16.65 12.71
C VAL A 25 12.55 -16.31 13.14
N GLY A 26 11.86 -15.44 12.41
CA GLY A 26 10.54 -14.92 12.79
C GLY A 26 9.41 -15.27 11.84
N GLY A 27 9.65 -16.14 10.86
CA GLY A 27 8.63 -16.54 9.89
C GLY A 27 8.14 -15.37 9.03
N PRO A 28 6.92 -15.48 8.44
CA PRO A 28 6.37 -14.46 7.54
C PRO A 28 6.21 -13.06 8.17
N GLU A 29 6.01 -12.96 9.49
CA GLU A 29 5.82 -11.68 10.18
C GLU A 29 7.13 -10.89 10.36
N ALA A 30 8.29 -11.51 10.09
CA ALA A 30 9.59 -10.86 10.22
C ALA A 30 9.96 -9.94 9.04
N ILE A 31 9.11 -9.87 8.01
CA ILE A 31 9.34 -9.04 6.82
C ILE A 31 8.10 -8.18 6.53
N GLY A 32 8.32 -7.03 5.89
CA GLY A 32 7.23 -6.16 5.51
C GLY A 32 7.54 -5.27 4.32
N VAL A 33 6.48 -4.71 3.74
CA VAL A 33 6.51 -3.75 2.64
C VAL A 33 5.69 -2.53 3.04
N PHE A 34 6.29 -1.35 2.97
CA PHE A 34 5.56 -0.09 3.06
C PHE A 34 5.29 0.43 1.64
N GLY A 35 4.05 0.30 1.18
CA GLY A 35 3.64 0.59 -0.18
C GLY A 35 3.27 2.06 -0.41
N SER A 36 2.71 2.36 -1.60
CA SER A 36 2.29 3.72 -1.95
C SER A 36 1.01 3.73 -2.77
N GLY A 37 0.14 4.73 -2.55
CA GLY A 37 -0.97 5.07 -3.43
C GLY A 37 -0.53 5.69 -4.77
N GLN A 38 0.77 5.96 -4.94
CA GLN A 38 1.36 6.44 -6.19
C GLN A 38 1.87 5.30 -7.09
N TYR A 39 1.74 4.05 -6.65
CA TYR A 39 1.99 2.92 -7.53
C TYR A 39 1.00 2.89 -8.69
N THR A 40 1.45 2.35 -9.81
CA THR A 40 0.51 1.81 -10.79
C THR A 40 -0.31 0.69 -10.14
N ILE A 41 -1.51 0.44 -10.69
CA ILE A 41 -2.37 -0.66 -10.23
C ILE A 41 -1.60 -1.99 -10.29
N GLN A 42 -0.80 -2.20 -11.34
CA GLN A 42 -0.04 -3.42 -11.57
C GLN A 42 1.09 -3.59 -10.53
N GLU A 43 1.80 -2.53 -10.17
CA GLU A 43 2.83 -2.57 -9.12
C GLU A 43 2.23 -2.90 -7.75
N GLY A 44 1.11 -2.26 -7.39
CA GLY A 44 0.40 -2.55 -6.15
C GLY A 44 -0.09 -4.00 -6.10
N TYR A 45 -0.65 -4.50 -7.21
CA TYR A 45 -1.09 -5.89 -7.33
C TYR A 45 0.07 -6.89 -7.25
N ALA A 46 1.20 -6.60 -7.90
CA ALA A 46 2.40 -7.43 -7.84
C ALA A 46 2.97 -7.49 -6.41
N ALA A 47 3.07 -6.36 -5.71
CA ALA A 47 3.50 -6.29 -4.32
C ALA A 47 2.57 -7.07 -3.39
N ALA A 48 1.25 -6.94 -3.57
CA ALA A 48 0.26 -7.69 -2.80
C ALA A 48 0.38 -9.21 -3.03
N LYS A 49 0.56 -9.66 -4.28
CA LYS A 49 0.79 -11.08 -4.59
C LYS A 49 2.09 -11.60 -4.00
N MET A 50 3.17 -10.84 -4.13
CA MET A 50 4.47 -11.20 -3.57
C MET A 50 4.37 -11.41 -2.05
N MET A 51 3.76 -10.47 -1.33
CA MET A 51 3.64 -10.55 0.12
C MET A 51 2.63 -11.62 0.57
N LYS A 52 1.40 -11.57 0.06
CA LYS A 52 0.30 -12.41 0.56
C LYS A 52 0.36 -13.85 0.07
N ALA A 53 0.71 -14.07 -1.20
CA ALA A 53 0.76 -15.41 -1.79
C ALA A 53 2.17 -16.02 -1.79
N GLY A 54 3.20 -15.20 -2.07
CA GLY A 54 4.59 -15.66 -2.09
C GLY A 54 5.14 -15.85 -0.68
N PHE A 55 5.29 -14.76 0.06
CA PHE A 55 5.87 -14.79 1.40
C PHE A 55 4.88 -15.20 2.50
N ARG A 56 3.59 -15.31 2.18
CA ARG A 56 2.50 -15.65 3.13
C ARG A 56 2.46 -14.68 4.32
N ALA A 57 2.76 -13.42 4.06
CA ALA A 57 2.83 -12.35 5.03
C ALA A 57 1.75 -11.30 4.76
N ASN A 58 1.18 -10.75 5.84
CA ASN A 58 0.24 -9.63 5.78
C ASN A 58 0.89 -8.29 6.15
N GLY A 59 2.21 -8.25 6.40
CA GLY A 59 2.98 -7.03 6.66
C GLY A 59 3.14 -6.15 5.42
N ILE A 60 2.03 -5.72 4.82
CA ILE A 60 2.00 -4.78 3.68
C ILE A 60 0.95 -3.71 3.97
N ASP A 61 1.37 -2.44 4.01
CA ASP A 61 0.48 -1.29 4.21
C ASP A 61 1.03 -0.06 3.46
N PRO A 62 0.18 0.77 2.83
CA PRO A 62 0.64 1.89 2.01
C PRO A 62 0.65 3.23 2.77
N ASN A 63 1.32 4.24 2.20
CA ASN A 63 1.18 5.64 2.67
C ASN A 63 -0.27 6.15 2.70
N ALA A 64 -1.18 5.58 1.88
CA ALA A 64 -2.61 5.89 1.90
C ALA A 64 -3.27 5.59 3.26
N ARG A 65 -2.64 4.78 4.13
CA ARG A 65 -3.01 4.62 5.54
C ARG A 65 -3.11 5.97 6.27
N HIS A 66 -2.20 6.89 5.96
CA HIS A 66 -2.15 8.22 6.57
C HIS A 66 -3.12 9.22 5.93
N CYS A 67 -3.84 8.84 4.88
CA CYS A 67 -4.70 9.73 4.12
C CYS A 67 -6.15 9.23 4.13
N MET A 68 -6.43 8.10 3.48
CA MET A 68 -7.79 7.67 3.18
C MET A 68 -8.37 6.67 4.17
N ALA A 69 -7.59 6.14 5.11
CA ALA A 69 -8.04 5.04 5.99
C ALA A 69 -9.32 5.36 6.80
N SER A 70 -9.46 6.60 7.31
CA SER A 70 -10.66 7.02 8.03
C SER A 70 -11.89 7.07 7.12
N ALA A 71 -11.72 7.51 5.87
CA ALA A 71 -12.78 7.54 4.88
C ALA A 71 -13.23 6.12 4.50
N VAL A 72 -12.28 5.23 4.16
CA VAL A 72 -12.56 3.81 3.84
C VAL A 72 -13.35 3.14 4.97
N ALA A 73 -12.94 3.35 6.23
CA ALA A 73 -13.66 2.80 7.38
C ALA A 73 -15.11 3.32 7.46
N GLY A 74 -15.32 4.63 7.25
CA GLY A 74 -16.65 5.24 7.22
C GLY A 74 -17.54 4.72 6.10
N PHE A 75 -16.99 4.56 4.89
CA PHE A 75 -17.68 4.01 3.73
C PHE A 75 -18.12 2.56 3.98
N MET A 76 -17.21 1.70 4.44
CA MET A 76 -17.52 0.30 4.74
C MET A 76 -18.58 0.15 5.85
N GLN A 77 -18.54 1.00 6.88
CA GLN A 77 -19.50 0.95 7.99
C GLN A 77 -20.90 1.45 7.60
N THR A 78 -20.98 2.42 6.68
CA THR A 78 -22.24 3.09 6.32
C THR A 78 -22.91 2.45 5.10
N PHE A 79 -22.12 2.06 4.10
CA PHE A 79 -22.61 1.62 2.79
C PHE A 79 -22.20 0.18 2.44
N GLY A 80 -21.21 -0.39 3.13
CA GLY A 80 -20.70 -1.74 2.84
C GLY A 80 -19.85 -1.85 1.56
N ILE A 81 -19.55 -0.72 0.91
CA ILE A 81 -18.69 -0.59 -0.25
C ILE A 81 -17.86 0.69 -0.10
N ASP A 82 -16.64 0.68 -0.63
CA ASP A 82 -15.72 1.81 -0.61
C ASP A 82 -15.95 2.77 -1.80
N GLU A 83 -15.36 3.96 -1.72
CA GLU A 83 -15.40 5.06 -2.69
C GLU A 83 -16.73 5.84 -2.83
N PRO A 84 -16.70 7.10 -3.35
CA PRO A 84 -17.89 7.95 -3.48
C PRO A 84 -18.93 7.42 -4.47
N ALA A 85 -20.20 7.75 -4.23
CA ALA A 85 -21.30 7.45 -5.16
C ALA A 85 -21.48 8.47 -6.30
N GLY A 86 -20.98 9.70 -6.11
CA GLY A 86 -21.05 10.78 -7.10
C GLY A 86 -19.81 10.85 -7.99
N CYS A 87 -19.75 11.86 -8.84
CA CYS A 87 -18.60 12.14 -9.71
C CYS A 87 -18.37 13.64 -9.85
N TYR A 88 -17.35 14.05 -10.59
CA TYR A 88 -17.03 15.47 -10.72
C TYR A 88 -18.08 16.27 -11.52
N ASP A 89 -18.91 15.62 -12.33
CA ASP A 89 -19.99 16.28 -13.07
C ASP A 89 -21.04 16.89 -12.12
N ASP A 90 -21.14 16.39 -10.87
CA ASP A 90 -22.03 16.93 -9.84
C ASP A 90 -21.70 18.40 -9.49
N ILE A 91 -20.45 18.84 -9.74
CA ILE A 91 -20.03 20.24 -9.53
C ILE A 91 -20.77 21.19 -10.47
N GLU A 92 -21.13 20.74 -11.68
CA GLU A 92 -21.77 21.58 -12.71
C GLU A 92 -23.29 21.72 -12.52
N ILE A 93 -23.90 20.81 -11.76
CA ILE A 93 -25.36 20.76 -11.54
C ILE A 93 -25.77 21.09 -10.11
N THR A 94 -24.83 21.23 -9.18
CA THR A 94 -25.12 21.60 -7.79
C THR A 94 -25.34 23.10 -7.64
N ASP A 95 -26.34 23.49 -6.85
CA ASP A 95 -26.60 24.89 -6.51
C ASP A 95 -25.73 25.37 -5.33
N THR A 96 -25.10 24.46 -4.57
CA THR A 96 -24.37 24.79 -3.34
C THR A 96 -23.24 23.80 -3.06
N ILE A 97 -22.09 24.32 -2.61
CA ILE A 97 -20.92 23.55 -2.19
C ILE A 97 -20.66 23.80 -0.71
N VAL A 98 -20.47 22.73 0.07
CA VAL A 98 -20.08 22.80 1.49
C VAL A 98 -18.76 22.06 1.68
N THR A 99 -17.72 22.76 2.16
CA THR A 99 -16.37 22.22 2.37
C THR A 99 -16.03 22.06 3.85
N TRP A 100 -15.92 20.81 4.33
CA TRP A 100 -15.61 20.49 5.73
C TRP A 100 -14.09 20.35 5.97
N GLY A 101 -13.34 21.45 5.84
CA GLY A 101 -11.89 21.48 6.09
C GLY A 101 -11.03 20.83 5.00
N ALA A 102 -11.58 20.70 3.78
CA ALA A 102 -10.88 20.29 2.56
C ALA A 102 -9.90 21.37 2.07
#